data_AF-A0A3B9NS80-F1
#
_entry.id   AF-A0A3B9NS80-F1
#
_cell.length_a   1.000
_cell.length_b   1.000
_cell.length_c   1.000
_cell.angle_alpha   90.00
_cell.angle_beta   90.00
_cell.angle_gamma   90.00
#
_symmetry.space_group_name_H-M   'P 1'
#
loop_
_entity.id
_entity.type
_entity.pdbx_description
1 polymer ?
#
loop_
_entity_poly.entity_id
_entity_poly.type
_entity_poly.pdbx_seq_one_letter_code
_entity_poly.pdbx_strand_id
1 'polypeptide(L)' 'AHDPCNDPIETLADESWEKLFDTMLHPLMALVRHFAPRMADQGHGKIIAITSAAPLKGLPGSAAYCAARG' A
#
# COMPACT_ATOMS: atom_id res chain seq x y z
N ALA A 1 -0.39 -15.82 6.59
CA ALA A 1 0.10 -15.21 5.35
C ALA A 1 -1.09 -15.13 4.42
N HIS A 2 -1.41 -13.96 3.87
CA HIS A 2 -2.45 -13.85 2.86
C HIS A 2 -1.93 -14.52 1.60
N ASP A 3 -2.74 -15.32 0.91
CA ASP A 3 -2.34 -15.94 -0.35
C ASP A 3 -1.93 -14.82 -1.32
N PRO A 4 -0.87 -15.02 -2.12
CA PRO A 4 -0.52 -14.03 -3.12
C PRO A 4 -1.72 -13.88 -4.05
N CYS A 5 -2.42 -12.73 -3.96
CA CYS A 5 -3.45 -12.32 -4.90
C CYS A 5 -2.77 -12.11 -6.25
N ASN A 6 -2.56 -13.23 -6.95
CA ASN A 6 -1.93 -13.33 -8.24
C ASN A 6 -3.02 -13.65 -9.25
N ASP A 7 -3.83 -12.65 -9.58
CA ASP A 7 -4.85 -12.77 -10.62
C ASP A 7 -4.40 -11.98 -11.86
N PRO A 8 -4.59 -12.52 -13.07
CA PRO A 8 -4.48 -11.73 -14.28
C PRO A 8 -5.35 -10.48 -14.19
N ILE A 9 -4.87 -9.35 -14.72
CA ILE A 9 -5.57 -8.06 -14.56
C ILE A 9 -6.96 -8.08 -15.21
N GLU A 10 -7.12 -8.83 -16.29
CA GLU A 10 -8.37 -9.05 -17.00
C GLU A 10 -9.44 -9.80 -16.19
N THR A 11 -9.03 -10.53 -15.15
CA THR A 11 -9.93 -11.33 -14.30
C THR A 11 -9.87 -10.93 -12.82
N LEU A 12 -9.06 -9.93 -12.47
CA LEU A 12 -8.91 -9.46 -11.11
C LEU A 12 -10.24 -8.86 -10.63
N ALA A 13 -10.80 -9.44 -9.57
CA ALA A 13 -12.02 -8.91 -8.96
C ALA A 13 -11.74 -7.58 -8.26
N ASP A 14 -12.67 -6.63 -8.41
CA ASP A 14 -12.59 -5.32 -7.74
C ASP A 14 -12.49 -5.47 -6.21
N GLU A 15 -13.16 -6.46 -5.62
CA GLU A 15 -13.06 -6.73 -4.18
C GLU A 15 -11.63 -7.12 -3.76
N SER A 16 -10.93 -7.93 -4.57
CA SER A 16 -9.54 -8.30 -4.31
C SER A 16 -8.61 -7.08 -4.42
N TRP A 17 -8.89 -6.18 -5.37
CA TRP A 17 -8.19 -4.91 -5.49
C TRP A 17 -8.38 -4.04 -4.24
N GLU A 18 -9.63 -3.74 -3.88
CA GLU A 18 -9.97 -2.88 -2.76
C GLU A 18 -9.44 -3.44 -1.43
N LYS A 19 -9.51 -4.75 -1.23
CA LYS A 19 -9.00 -5.42 -0.02
C LYS A 19 -7.52 -5.13 0.23
N LEU A 20 -6.70 -5.05 -0.81
CA LEU A 20 -5.27 -4.72 -0.67
C LEU A 20 -5.07 -3.25 -0.31
N PHE A 21 -5.86 -2.35 -0.87
CA PHE A 21 -5.82 -0.91 -0.53
C PHE A 21 -6.27 -0.67 0.92
N ASP A 22 -7.36 -1.33 1.34
CA ASP A 22 -7.86 -1.26 2.71
C ASP A 22 -6.87 -1.82 3.74
N THR A 23 -6.11 -2.85 3.36
CA THR A 23 -5.13 -3.46 4.27
C THR A 23 -3.82 -2.68 4.32
N MET A 24 -3.37 -2.09 3.20
CA MET A 24 -2.00 -1.57 3.08
C MET A 24 -1.93 -0.05 2.91
N LEU A 25 -2.80 0.54 2.10
CA LEU A 25 -2.70 1.95 1.71
C LEU A 25 -3.50 2.88 2.64
N HIS A 26 -4.79 2.61 2.82
CA HIS A 26 -5.68 3.46 3.62
C HIS A 26 -5.18 3.63 5.07
N PRO A 27 -4.72 2.58 5.77
CA PRO A 27 -4.19 2.72 7.13
C PRO A 27 -2.91 3.57 7.19
N LEU A 28 -2.01 3.42 6.21
CA LEU A 28 -0.79 4.22 6.14
C LEU A 28 -1.12 5.70 5.91
N MET A 29 -2.06 5.98 5.00
CA MET A 29 -2.54 7.34 4.76
C MET A 29 -3.15 7.95 6.02
N ALA A 30 -3.99 7.21 6.75
CA ALA A 30 -4.59 7.67 8.00
C ALA A 30 -3.52 7.98 9.07
N LEU A 31 -2.50 7.12 9.20
CA LEU A 31 -1.37 7.33 10.11
C LEU A 31 -0.60 8.59 9.75
N VAL A 32 -0.21 8.75 8.49
CA VAL A 32 0.52 9.93 8.02
C VAL A 32 -0.30 11.19 8.25
N ARG A 33 -1.59 11.18 7.91
CA ARG A 33 -2.51 12.30 8.13
C ARG A 33 -2.58 12.71 9.60
N HIS A 34 -2.55 11.74 10.52
CA HIS A 34 -2.61 12.03 11.95
C HIS A 34 -1.28 12.58 12.50
N PHE A 35 -0.15 11.96 12.16
CA PHE A 35 1.13 12.27 12.80
C PHE A 35 1.94 13.35 12.09
N ALA A 36 1.86 13.46 10.76
CA ALA A 36 2.70 14.40 10.01
C ALA A 36 2.50 15.86 10.44
N PRO A 37 1.27 16.38 10.63
CA PRO A 37 1.09 17.75 11.11
C PRO A 37 1.72 17.98 12.48
N ARG A 38 1.58 17.01 13.40
CA ARG A 38 2.12 17.11 14.77
C ARG A 38 3.64 17.10 14.79
N MET A 39 4.26 16.28 13.94
CA MET A 39 5.71 16.26 13.77
C MET A 39 6.23 17.57 13.17
N ALA A 40 5.46 18.18 12.25
CA ALA A 40 5.79 19.49 11.69
C ALA A 40 5.73 20.59 12.75
N ASP A 41 4.67 20.63 13.58
CA ASP A 41 4.53 21.58 14.69
C ASP A 41 5.67 21.44 15.73
N GLN A 42 6.13 20.21 15.97
CA GLN A 42 7.26 19.91 16.86
C GLN A 42 8.62 20.26 16.24
N GLY A 43 8.68 20.54 14.94
CA GLY A 43 9.92 20.79 14.20
C GLY A 43 10.79 19.54 13.98
N HIS A 44 10.33 18.35 14.37
CA HIS A 44 11.04 17.10 14.15
C HIS A 44 10.11 15.87 14.15
N GLY A 45 10.49 14.84 13.39
CA GLY A 45 9.79 13.56 13.37
C GLY A 45 10.19 12.73 12.15
N LYS A 46 9.95 11.43 12.22
CA LYS A 46 10.18 10.51 11.10
C LYS A 46 9.06 9.47 11.05
N ILE A 47 8.53 9.24 9.86
CA ILE A 47 7.65 8.12 9.53
C ILE A 47 8.42 7.23 8.57
N ILE A 48 8.60 5.96 8.93
CA ILE A 48 9.29 4.98 8.09
C ILE A 48 8.24 3.97 7.61
N ALA A 49 7.92 4.03 6.32
CA ALA A 49 7.02 3.07 5.69
C ALA A 49 7.80 1.88 5.13
N ILE A 50 7.34 0.66 5.42
CA ILE A 50 7.94 -0.56 4.87
C ILE A 50 7.15 -0.99 3.65
N THR A 51 7.76 -0.81 2.47
CA THR A 51 7.20 -1.23 1.18
C THR A 51 7.89 -2.51 0.66
N SER A 52 7.88 -2.73 -0.65
CA SER A 52 8.46 -3.83 -1.40
C SER A 52 9.22 -3.28 -2.61
N ALA A 53 10.14 -4.06 -3.17
CA ALA A 53 10.75 -3.75 -4.47
C ALA A 53 9.81 -4.04 -5.66
N ALA A 54 8.73 -4.80 -5.43
CA ALA A 54 7.77 -5.20 -6.47
C ALA A 54 7.14 -4.05 -7.28
N PRO A 55 6.84 -2.87 -6.70
CA PRO A 55 6.30 -1.75 -7.47
C PRO A 55 7.32 -1.10 -8.41
N LEU A 56 8.62 -1.25 -8.16
CA LEU A 56 9.67 -0.65 -9.02
C LEU A 56 9.71 -1.29 -10.41
N LYS A 57 9.37 -2.57 -10.48
CA LYS A 57 9.18 -3.34 -11.71
C LYS A 57 8.01 -4.29 -11.47
N GLY A 58 6.83 -3.88 -11.93
CA GLY A 58 5.59 -4.61 -11.68
C GLY A 58 5.75 -6.11 -11.93
N LEU A 59 5.23 -6.90 -11.00
CA LEU A 59 5.25 -8.37 -11.09
C LEU A 59 3.97 -8.83 -11.79
N PRO A 60 4.05 -9.58 -12.91
CA PRO A 60 2.88 -10.15 -13.56
C PRO A 60 2.01 -10.94 -12.57
N GLY A 61 0.70 -10.72 -12.62
CA GLY A 61 -0.28 -11.29 -11.68
C GLY A 61 -0.44 -10.50 -10.38
N SER A 62 0.54 -9.70 -9.95
CA SER A 62 0.47 -8.98 -8.66
C SER A 62 0.10 -7.50 -8.82
N ALA A 63 -0.77 -7.16 -9.78
CA ALA A 63 -1.06 -5.77 -10.13
C ALA A 63 -1.60 -4.95 -8.95
N ALA A 64 -2.62 -5.46 -8.23
CA ALA A 64 -3.17 -4.80 -7.06
C ALA A 64 -2.17 -4.66 -5.92
N TYR A 65 -1.33 -5.69 -5.69
CA TYR A 65 -0.28 -5.63 -4.68
C TYR A 65 0.79 -4.59 -5.03
N CYS A 66 1.25 -4.56 -6.28
CA CYS A 66 2.21 -3.57 -6.74
C CYS A 66 1.65 -2.15 -6.64
N ALA A 67 0.37 -1.95 -6.96
CA ALA A 67 -0.31 -0.66 -6.83
C ALA A 67 -0.47 -0.23 -5.37
N ALA A 68 -0.88 -1.13 -4.47
CA ALA A 68 -1.07 -0.81 -3.05
C ALA A 68 0.25 -0.58 -2.29
N ARG A 69 1.37 -1.10 -2.81
CA ARG A 69 2.70 -1.00 -2.18
C ARG A 69 3.57 0.11 -2.77
N GLY A 70 3.37 0.50 -4.03
CA GLY A 70 4.16 1.56 -4.69
C GLY A 70 3.98 2.90 -4.02
#